data_AF-G7MEM6-F1
#
_entry.id   AF-G7MEM6-F1
#
_cell.length_a   1.000
_cell.length_b   1.000
_cell.length_c   1.000
_cell.angle_alpha   90.00
_cell.angle_beta   90.00
_cell.angle_gamma   90.00
#
_symmetry.space_group_name_H-M   'P 1'
#
loop_
_entity.id
_entity.type
_entity.pdbx_description
1 polymer ?
#
loop_
_entity_poly.entity_id
_entity_poly.type
_entity_poly.pdbx_seq_one_letter_code
_entity_poly.pdbx_strand_id
1 'polypeptide(L)'
;MSLISWLRWNEAPSRLSSRSPAEMVLETLMMELTGQMREAERQQRERSTAVRKVCTGVDYSWLASTPRPTYDLSPSERLQLEDVCVKIHPSYCGPAILRFRQLLAEQEPEVQEVSQIFRSVLQEVLERMKQEEEAHKLTRQWSLRPRGSLATFKTRARISPFASDIRTISEDVERDAPPPLRSWSMPEFRAPKTN
;
A
#
# COMPACT_ATOMS: atom_id res chain seq x y z
N MET A 1 -22.59 16.63 37.24
CA MET A 1 -23.36 16.45 35.99
C MET A 1 -22.83 17.47 34.98
N SER A 2 -21.93 17.06 34.08
CA SER A 2 -21.32 17.97 33.09
C SER A 2 -22.12 17.92 31.78
N LEU A 3 -22.88 18.98 31.52
CA LEU A 3 -23.74 19.15 30.33
C LEU A 3 -22.96 19.85 29.20
N ILE A 4 -21.87 19.24 28.70
CA ILE A 4 -21.04 19.89 27.67
C ILE A 4 -20.67 18.95 26.51
N SER A 5 -21.34 17.82 26.31
CA SER A 5 -21.03 16.94 25.16
C SER A 5 -21.64 17.42 23.83
N TRP A 6 -22.55 18.40 23.85
CA TRP A 6 -23.31 18.82 22.65
C TRP A 6 -22.66 19.97 21.87
N LEU A 7 -21.66 20.67 22.42
CA LEU A 7 -20.95 21.77 21.76
C LEU A 7 -19.69 21.33 20.98
N ARG A 8 -19.50 20.02 20.80
CA ARG A 8 -18.35 19.44 20.09
C ARG A 8 -18.64 19.17 18.61
N TRP A 9 -19.30 20.11 17.93
CA TRP A 9 -19.60 20.05 16.49
C TRP A 9 -18.63 20.89 15.64
N ASN A 10 -17.70 21.62 16.27
CA ASN A 10 -16.72 22.49 15.60
C ASN A 10 -15.29 21.93 15.59
N GLU A 11 -15.10 20.65 15.89
CA GLU A 11 -13.84 19.99 15.51
C GLU A 11 -13.91 19.68 14.03
N ALA A 12 -13.22 20.51 13.24
CA ALA A 12 -12.84 20.16 11.88
C ALA A 12 -12.41 18.68 11.88
N PRO A 13 -12.90 17.83 10.95
CA PRO A 13 -12.54 16.42 10.93
C PRO A 13 -11.02 16.37 11.06
N SER A 14 -10.55 15.74 12.14
CA SER A 14 -9.14 15.57 12.43
C SER A 14 -8.51 15.17 11.12
N ARG A 15 -7.69 16.08 10.54
CA ARG A 15 -7.03 15.89 9.25
C ARG A 15 -6.57 14.45 9.27
N LEU A 16 -7.15 13.62 8.39
CA LEU A 16 -6.88 12.18 8.38
C LEU A 16 -5.38 12.07 8.51
N SER A 17 -4.91 11.57 9.66
CA SER A 17 -3.50 11.28 9.85
C SER A 17 -3.08 10.52 8.60
N SER A 18 -1.91 10.83 8.04
CA SER A 18 -1.41 10.14 6.84
C SER A 18 -1.15 8.67 7.21
N ARG A 19 -2.22 7.87 7.31
CA ARG A 19 -2.18 6.46 7.64
C ARG A 19 -1.49 5.75 6.50
N SER A 20 -0.61 4.82 6.86
CA SER A 20 0.06 4.02 5.84
C SER A 20 -1.00 3.19 5.09
N PRO A 21 -0.79 2.89 3.79
CA PRO A 21 -1.69 2.00 3.07
C PRO A 21 -1.87 0.63 3.75
N ALA A 22 -0.83 0.12 4.41
CA ALA A 22 -0.88 -1.11 5.18
C ALA A 22 -1.79 -0.99 6.41
N GLU A 23 -1.75 0.13 7.15
CA GLU A 23 -2.68 0.40 8.26
C GLU A 23 -4.13 0.45 7.79
N MET A 24 -4.40 1.09 6.64
CA MET A 24 -5.76 1.13 6.09
C MET A 24 -6.27 -0.27 5.73
N VAL A 25 -5.43 -1.11 5.14
CA VAL A 25 -5.76 -2.52 4.83
C VAL A 25 -6.04 -3.28 6.11
N LEU A 26 -5.15 -3.18 7.10
CA LEU A 26 -5.31 -3.79 8.41
C LEU A 26 -6.64 -3.41 9.07
N GLU A 27 -6.93 -2.12 9.19
CA GLU A 27 -8.16 -1.62 9.80
C GLU A 27 -9.40 -2.11 9.06
N THR A 28 -9.38 -2.06 7.72
CA THR A 28 -10.54 -2.46 6.91
C THR A 28 -10.82 -3.96 7.07
N LEU A 29 -9.78 -4.79 6.98
CA LEU A 29 -9.88 -6.24 7.09
C LEU A 29 -10.31 -6.68 8.50
N MET A 30 -9.75 -6.08 9.55
CA MET A 30 -10.14 -6.38 10.93
C MET A 30 -11.54 -5.87 11.28
N MET A 31 -11.94 -4.72 10.72
CA MET A 31 -13.30 -4.21 10.84
C MET A 31 -14.31 -5.15 10.17
N GLU A 32 -13.98 -5.64 8.98
CA GLU A 32 -14.82 -6.61 8.27
C GLU A 32 -14.97 -7.91 9.07
N LEU A 33 -13.87 -8.48 9.58
CA LEU A 33 -13.90 -9.66 10.43
C LEU A 33 -14.83 -9.46 11.63
N THR A 34 -14.66 -8.35 12.35
CA THR A 34 -15.48 -8.05 13.54
C THR A 34 -16.96 -7.89 13.17
N GLY A 35 -17.25 -7.26 12.02
CA GLY A 35 -18.60 -7.14 11.49
C GLY A 35 -19.23 -8.49 11.21
N GLN A 36 -18.51 -9.38 10.52
CA GLN A 36 -19.00 -10.72 10.17
C GLN A 36 -19.18 -11.63 11.39
N MET A 37 -18.31 -11.52 12.39
CA MET A 37 -18.49 -12.27 13.64
C MET A 37 -19.77 -11.85 14.38
N ARG A 38 -20.05 -10.55 14.44
CA ARG A 38 -21.30 -10.03 15.04
C ARG A 38 -22.53 -10.43 14.24
N GLU A 39 -22.40 -10.45 12.92
CA GLU A 39 -23.44 -10.90 12.01
C GLU A 39 -23.78 -12.39 12.23
N ALA A 40 -22.77 -13.26 12.22
CA ALA A 40 -22.93 -14.68 12.48
C ALA A 40 -23.55 -14.95 13.87
N GLU A 41 -23.10 -14.22 14.90
CA GLU A 41 -23.65 -14.36 16.25
C GLU A 41 -25.13 -13.97 16.29
N ARG A 42 -25.51 -12.89 15.59
CA ARG A 42 -26.90 -12.47 15.48
C ARG A 42 -27.75 -13.53 14.78
N GLN A 43 -27.29 -14.06 13.65
CA GLN A 43 -28.02 -15.09 12.90
C GLN A 43 -28.20 -16.37 13.73
N GLN A 44 -27.18 -16.80 14.47
CA GLN A 44 -27.26 -17.97 15.35
C GLN A 44 -28.28 -17.77 16.48
N ARG A 45 -28.36 -16.55 17.03
CA ARG A 45 -29.38 -16.18 18.03
C ARG A 45 -30.78 -16.18 17.43
N GLU A 46 -30.95 -15.63 16.24
CA GLU A 46 -32.23 -15.63 15.52
C GLU A 46 -32.70 -17.07 15.28
N ARG A 47 -31.83 -17.95 14.78
CA ARG A 47 -32.12 -19.40 14.64
C ARG A 47 -32.53 -20.03 15.98
N SER A 48 -31.78 -19.77 17.05
CA SER A 48 -32.06 -20.34 18.38
C SER A 48 -33.36 -19.82 19.01
N THR A 49 -33.71 -18.56 18.76
CA THR A 49 -34.98 -17.97 19.23
C THR A 49 -36.16 -18.51 18.42
N ALA A 50 -36.02 -18.65 17.10
CA ALA A 50 -37.04 -19.23 16.24
C ALA A 50 -37.37 -20.67 16.67
N VAL A 51 -36.34 -21.49 16.92
CA VAL A 51 -36.51 -22.86 17.44
C VAL A 51 -37.24 -22.86 18.78
N ARG A 52 -36.87 -21.99 19.72
CA ARG A 52 -37.57 -21.86 20.99
C ARG A 52 -39.04 -21.48 20.81
N LYS A 53 -39.35 -20.49 19.97
CA LYS A 53 -40.72 -20.06 19.67
C LYS A 53 -41.57 -21.21 19.14
N VAL A 54 -41.01 -22.05 18.25
CA VAL A 54 -41.70 -23.25 17.74
C VAL A 54 -42.00 -24.24 18.86
N CYS A 55 -41.05 -24.48 19.77
CA CYS A 55 -41.25 -25.40 20.89
C CYS A 55 -42.21 -24.87 21.97
N THR A 56 -42.18 -23.57 22.28
CA THR A 56 -42.99 -22.97 23.35
C THR A 56 -44.34 -22.44 22.86
N GLY A 57 -44.54 -22.29 21.56
CA GLY A 57 -45.75 -21.75 20.94
C GLY A 57 -45.97 -20.24 21.17
N VAL A 58 -45.10 -19.58 21.97
CA VAL A 58 -45.22 -18.18 22.38
C VAL A 58 -43.84 -17.51 22.38
N ASP A 59 -43.80 -16.24 21.96
CA ASP A 59 -42.57 -15.44 21.91
C ASP A 59 -42.33 -14.65 23.21
N TYR A 60 -41.40 -15.14 24.02
CA TYR A 60 -40.92 -14.47 25.24
C TYR A 60 -39.57 -13.77 25.03
N SER A 61 -39.17 -13.47 23.80
CA SER A 61 -37.87 -12.84 23.52
C SER A 61 -37.69 -11.49 24.20
N TRP A 62 -38.78 -10.72 24.42
CA TRP A 62 -38.75 -9.44 25.15
C TRP A 62 -38.49 -9.60 26.66
N LEU A 63 -38.74 -10.78 27.25
CA LEU A 63 -38.36 -11.09 28.63
C LEU A 63 -36.89 -11.52 28.74
N ALA A 64 -36.25 -11.89 27.63
CA ALA A 64 -34.86 -12.29 27.64
C ALA A 64 -33.96 -11.06 27.70
N SER A 65 -33.04 -11.04 28.68
CA SER A 65 -31.98 -10.02 28.70
C SER A 65 -31.14 -10.11 27.45
N THR A 66 -30.67 -8.97 26.91
CA THR A 66 -29.71 -8.95 25.80
C THR A 66 -28.44 -9.67 26.22
N PRO A 67 -28.15 -10.87 25.69
CA PRO A 67 -26.98 -11.61 26.10
C PRO A 67 -25.74 -10.86 25.63
N ARG A 68 -24.71 -10.79 26.47
CA ARG A 68 -23.42 -10.19 26.12
C ARG A 68 -22.84 -10.87 24.86
N PRO A 69 -22.02 -10.17 24.06
CA PRO A 69 -21.25 -10.83 23.00
C PRO A 69 -20.48 -11.98 23.63
N THR A 70 -20.75 -13.21 23.20
CA THR A 70 -20.13 -14.39 23.82
C THR A 70 -18.79 -14.72 23.20
N TYR A 71 -18.55 -14.23 22.00
CA TYR A 71 -17.35 -14.57 21.24
C TYR A 71 -16.54 -13.32 20.93
N ASP A 72 -15.27 -13.36 21.33
CA ASP A 72 -14.27 -12.33 21.08
C ASP A 72 -12.97 -13.02 20.67
N LEU A 73 -12.16 -12.34 19.87
CA LEU A 73 -10.87 -12.87 19.41
C LEU A 73 -9.89 -12.89 20.58
N SER A 74 -9.17 -14.00 20.76
CA SER A 74 -8.07 -13.99 21.73
C SER A 74 -6.99 -12.97 21.29
N PRO A 75 -6.30 -12.30 22.24
CA PRO A 75 -5.26 -11.34 21.89
C PRO A 75 -4.18 -11.92 20.97
N SER A 76 -3.86 -13.20 21.14
CA SER A 76 -2.92 -13.94 20.30
C SER A 76 -3.42 -14.15 18.87
N GLU A 77 -4.68 -14.54 18.68
CA GLU A 77 -5.25 -14.74 17.35
C GLU A 77 -5.36 -13.42 16.61
N ARG A 78 -5.79 -12.37 17.33
CA ARG A 78 -5.84 -11.01 16.81
C ARG A 78 -4.46 -10.59 16.31
N LEU A 79 -3.41 -10.72 17.12
CA LEU A 79 -2.05 -10.34 16.73
C LEU A 79 -1.57 -11.10 15.47
N GLN A 80 -1.87 -12.39 15.38
CA GLN A 80 -1.52 -13.20 14.21
C GLN A 80 -2.24 -12.72 12.95
N LEU A 81 -3.54 -12.43 13.04
CA LEU A 81 -4.32 -11.90 11.92
C LEU A 81 -3.83 -10.51 11.50
N GLU A 82 -3.49 -9.66 12.47
CA GLU A 82 -2.94 -8.33 12.20
C GLU A 82 -1.61 -8.42 11.43
N ASP A 83 -0.70 -9.32 11.82
CA ASP A 83 0.56 -9.58 11.10
C ASP A 83 0.37 -10.07 9.65
N VAL A 84 -0.70 -10.85 9.39
CA VAL A 84 -1.04 -11.28 8.03
C VAL A 84 -1.63 -10.12 7.22
N CYS A 85 -2.55 -9.34 7.80
CA CYS A 85 -3.23 -8.24 7.15
C CYS A 85 -2.26 -7.14 6.65
N VAL A 86 -1.22 -6.81 7.43
CA VAL A 86 -0.25 -5.78 7.02
C VAL A 86 0.61 -6.20 5.81
N LYS A 87 0.67 -7.50 5.49
CA LYS A 87 1.40 -8.04 4.33
C LYS A 87 0.57 -7.99 3.04
N ILE A 88 -0.73 -7.75 3.14
CA ILE A 88 -1.63 -7.71 1.98
C ILE A 88 -1.48 -6.37 1.25
N HIS A 89 -1.25 -6.45 -0.05
CA HIS A 89 -1.14 -5.27 -0.88
C HIS A 89 -2.53 -4.61 -1.06
N PRO A 90 -2.64 -3.27 -1.03
CA PRO A 90 -3.92 -2.58 -1.06
C PRO A 90 -4.87 -2.99 -2.20
N SER A 91 -4.35 -3.37 -3.37
CA SER A 91 -5.16 -3.85 -4.50
C SER A 91 -5.89 -5.17 -4.22
N TYR A 92 -5.40 -6.00 -3.29
CA TYR A 92 -6.02 -7.29 -2.95
C TYR A 92 -6.96 -7.20 -1.75
N CYS A 93 -7.03 -6.06 -1.06
CA CYS A 93 -7.95 -5.87 0.07
C CYS A 93 -9.42 -6.10 -0.33
N GLY A 94 -9.88 -5.46 -1.39
CA GLY A 94 -11.25 -5.62 -1.91
C GLY A 94 -11.59 -7.07 -2.31
N PRO A 95 -10.77 -7.71 -3.17
CA PRO A 95 -10.94 -9.13 -3.51
C PRO A 95 -10.92 -10.07 -2.31
N ALA A 96 -10.08 -9.82 -1.30
CA ALA A 96 -10.05 -10.61 -0.06
C ALA A 96 -11.37 -10.51 0.70
N ILE A 97 -11.91 -9.30 0.88
CA ILE A 97 -13.22 -9.08 1.52
C ILE A 97 -14.34 -9.78 0.75
N LEU A 98 -14.34 -9.66 -0.58
CA LEU A 98 -15.35 -10.29 -1.41
C LEU A 98 -15.30 -11.82 -1.27
N ARG A 99 -14.10 -12.42 -1.34
CA ARG A 99 -13.94 -13.87 -1.19
C ARG A 99 -14.37 -14.34 0.19
N PHE A 100 -14.02 -13.59 1.23
CA PHE A 100 -14.44 -13.90 2.59
C PHE A 100 -15.96 -13.91 2.73
N ARG A 101 -16.65 -12.87 2.26
CA ARG A 101 -18.13 -12.79 2.29
C ARG A 101 -18.79 -13.92 1.50
N GLN A 102 -18.23 -14.29 0.35
CA GLN A 102 -18.71 -15.42 -0.45
C GLN A 102 -18.67 -16.72 0.37
N LEU A 103 -17.53 -17.03 1.00
CA LEU A 103 -17.40 -18.25 1.81
C LEU A 103 -18.36 -18.27 3.01
N LEU A 104 -18.57 -17.12 3.67
CA LEU A 104 -19.54 -17.02 4.75
C LEU A 104 -20.98 -17.27 4.27
N ALA A 105 -21.33 -16.76 3.09
CA ALA A 105 -22.65 -16.97 2.51
C ALA A 105 -22.86 -18.42 2.01
N GLU A 106 -21.80 -19.08 1.55
CA GLU A 106 -21.84 -20.47 1.09
C GLU A 106 -21.93 -21.48 2.24
N GLN A 107 -21.23 -21.23 3.35
CA GLN A 107 -21.07 -22.20 4.43
C GLN A 107 -22.00 -21.94 5.62
N GLU A 108 -22.51 -20.72 5.80
CA GLU A 108 -23.24 -20.28 7.00
C GLU A 108 -22.58 -20.73 8.33
N PRO A 109 -21.29 -20.41 8.54
CA PRO A 109 -20.49 -20.99 9.62
C PRO A 109 -20.91 -20.51 11.01
N GLU A 110 -20.48 -21.25 12.04
CA GLU A 110 -20.60 -20.79 13.42
C GLU A 110 -19.65 -19.61 13.69
N VAL A 111 -19.97 -18.77 14.67
CA VAL A 111 -19.17 -17.58 15.04
C VAL A 111 -17.68 -17.92 15.26
N GLN A 112 -17.40 -19.11 15.79
CA GLN A 112 -16.04 -19.57 16.09
C GLN A 112 -15.23 -19.89 14.83
N GLU A 113 -15.90 -20.30 13.76
CA GLU A 113 -15.29 -20.70 12.51
C GLU A 113 -15.01 -19.50 11.60
N VAL A 114 -15.70 -18.37 11.81
CA VAL A 114 -15.53 -17.13 11.04
C VAL A 114 -14.07 -16.67 11.03
N SER A 115 -13.39 -16.72 12.18
CA SER A 115 -11.98 -16.33 12.30
C SER A 115 -11.03 -17.27 11.54
N GLN A 116 -11.34 -18.57 11.50
CA GLN A 116 -10.57 -19.58 10.79
C GLN A 116 -10.73 -19.46 9.27
N ILE A 117 -11.97 -19.23 8.81
CA ILE A 117 -12.27 -18.96 7.40
C ILE A 117 -11.53 -17.71 6.96
N PHE A 118 -11.59 -16.64 7.77
CA PHE A 118 -10.88 -15.40 7.48
C PHE A 118 -9.39 -15.62 7.33
N ARG A 119 -8.75 -16.32 8.29
CA ARG A 119 -7.33 -16.69 8.20
C ARG A 119 -7.00 -17.44 6.90
N SER A 120 -7.83 -18.40 6.53
CA SER A 120 -7.65 -19.22 5.32
C SER A 120 -7.72 -18.36 4.05
N VAL A 121 -8.65 -17.41 3.99
CA VAL A 121 -8.76 -16.44 2.87
C VAL A 121 -7.53 -15.55 2.79
N LEU A 122 -7.03 -15.03 3.92
CA LEU A 122 -5.83 -14.20 3.90
C LEU A 122 -4.60 -14.99 3.39
N GLN A 123 -4.48 -16.26 3.78
CA GLN A 123 -3.42 -17.14 3.29
C GLN A 123 -3.55 -17.44 1.79
N GLU A 124 -4.77 -17.70 1.31
CA GLU A 124 -5.06 -17.86 -0.13
C GLU A 124 -4.66 -16.62 -0.93
N VAL A 125 -4.99 -15.43 -0.43
CA VAL A 125 -4.65 -14.16 -1.06
C VAL A 125 -3.15 -13.93 -1.11
N LEU A 126 -2.43 -14.20 -0.01
CA LEU A 126 -0.97 -14.07 0.02
C LEU A 126 -0.28 -15.03 -0.96
N GLU A 127 -0.79 -16.26 -1.09
CA GLU A 127 -0.23 -17.21 -2.04
C GLU A 127 -0.47 -16.77 -3.48
N ARG A 128 -1.67 -16.26 -3.80
CA ARG A 128 -1.95 -15.66 -5.13
C ARG A 128 -1.06 -14.47 -5.43
N MET A 129 -0.88 -13.57 -4.46
CA MET A 129 0.01 -12.42 -4.61
C MET A 129 1.44 -12.85 -4.94
N LYS A 130 1.94 -13.88 -4.25
CA LYS A 130 3.27 -14.43 -4.50
C LYS A 130 3.39 -15.02 -5.91
N GLN A 131 2.41 -15.81 -6.34
CA GLN A 131 2.37 -16.42 -7.68
C GLN A 131 2.33 -15.35 -8.79
N GLU A 132 1.51 -14.32 -8.63
CA GLU A 132 1.44 -13.21 -9.57
C GLU A 132 2.76 -12.43 -9.61
N GLU A 133 3.40 -12.20 -8.47
CA GLU A 133 4.70 -11.55 -8.44
C GLU A 133 5.81 -12.37 -9.11
N GLU A 134 5.81 -13.69 -8.95
CA GLU A 134 6.72 -14.60 -9.66
C GLU A 134 6.47 -14.56 -11.18
N ALA A 135 5.21 -14.61 -11.62
CA ALA A 135 4.84 -14.47 -13.03
C ALA A 135 5.24 -13.10 -13.60
N HIS A 136 5.08 -12.03 -12.82
CA HIS A 136 5.53 -10.69 -13.18
C HIS A 136 7.05 -10.59 -13.28
N LYS A 137 7.81 -11.24 -12.39
CA LYS A 137 9.29 -11.27 -12.47
C LYS A 137 9.76 -11.96 -13.74
N LEU A 138 9.18 -13.12 -14.06
CA LEU A 138 9.44 -13.84 -15.30
C LEU A 138 9.13 -12.95 -16.52
N THR A 139 7.94 -12.36 -16.57
CA THR A 139 7.53 -11.43 -17.64
C THR A 139 8.48 -10.23 -17.77
N ARG A 140 8.97 -9.69 -16.66
CA ARG A 140 9.93 -8.58 -16.64
C ARG A 140 11.32 -9.00 -17.13
N GLN A 141 11.74 -10.25 -16.95
CA GLN A 141 13.01 -10.75 -17.50
C GLN A 141 12.99 -10.77 -19.03
N TRP A 142 11.85 -11.08 -19.66
CA TRP A 142 11.69 -11.03 -21.11
C TRP A 142 11.28 -9.64 -21.64
N SER A 143 10.72 -8.80 -20.76
CA SER A 143 10.51 -7.39 -21.05
C SER A 143 11.85 -6.64 -20.95
N LEU A 144 12.70 -6.75 -21.98
CA LEU A 144 13.96 -6.00 -22.13
C LEU A 144 13.73 -4.49 -22.31
N ARG A 145 13.00 -3.85 -21.40
CA ARG A 145 13.00 -2.40 -21.25
C ARG A 145 13.77 -2.04 -19.98
N PRO A 146 14.97 -1.44 -20.12
CA PRO A 146 15.54 -0.63 -19.05
C PRO A 146 14.45 0.34 -18.57
N ARG A 147 14.26 0.37 -17.26
CA ARG A 147 13.28 1.19 -16.54
C ARG A 147 13.08 2.54 -17.23
N GLY A 148 11.84 2.83 -17.59
CA GLY A 148 11.44 4.12 -18.13
C GLY A 148 11.95 5.27 -17.26
N SER A 149 12.63 6.19 -17.93
CA SER A 149 12.96 7.57 -17.56
C SER A 149 13.27 7.80 -16.08
N LEU A 150 14.55 8.10 -15.79
CA LEU A 150 14.87 9.07 -14.75
C LEU A 150 14.11 10.34 -15.11
N ALA A 151 12.88 10.48 -14.60
CA ALA A 151 12.21 11.76 -14.56
C ALA A 151 13.23 12.73 -13.97
N THR A 152 13.56 13.78 -14.72
CA THR A 152 14.44 14.86 -14.30
C THR A 152 13.85 15.55 -13.09
N PHE A 153 14.01 14.98 -11.91
CA PHE A 153 14.13 15.75 -10.68
C PHE A 153 15.51 16.42 -10.71
N LYS A 154 15.71 17.30 -11.69
CA LYS A 154 16.74 18.32 -11.60
C LYS A 154 16.21 19.31 -10.55
N THR A 155 16.62 19.10 -9.31
CA THR A 155 16.84 20.21 -8.39
C THR A 155 17.58 21.28 -9.18
N ARG A 156 16.99 22.48 -9.24
CA ARG A 156 17.64 23.67 -9.78
C ARG A 156 18.81 24.04 -8.87
N ALA A 157 19.90 23.27 -8.94
CA ALA A 157 21.19 23.66 -8.42
C ALA A 157 21.63 24.85 -9.28
N ARG A 158 21.71 26.04 -8.65
CA ARG A 158 22.27 27.22 -9.29
C ARG A 158 23.73 26.90 -9.59
N ILE A 159 24.04 26.67 -10.86
CA ILE A 159 25.43 26.58 -11.32
C ILE A 159 26.02 27.98 -11.16
N SER A 160 26.97 28.15 -10.24
CA SER A 160 27.82 29.32 -10.20
C SER A 160 28.90 29.17 -11.28
N PRO A 161 29.12 30.18 -12.14
CA PRO A 161 29.97 30.02 -13.33
C PRO A 161 31.48 30.07 -13.04
N PHE A 162 31.91 30.10 -11.77
CA PHE A 162 33.34 30.29 -11.42
C PHE A 162 33.88 29.29 -10.38
N ALA A 163 33.16 28.22 -10.06
CA ALA A 163 33.63 27.22 -9.10
C ALA A 163 33.45 25.81 -9.66
N SER A 164 34.23 25.49 -10.69
CA SER A 164 34.37 24.13 -11.17
C SER A 164 35.82 23.85 -11.45
N ASP A 165 36.51 23.31 -10.44
CA ASP A 165 37.81 22.64 -10.56
C ASP A 165 37.58 21.25 -11.20
N ILE A 166 36.99 21.26 -12.40
CA ILE A 166 36.73 20.05 -13.19
C ILE A 166 37.92 19.90 -14.12
N ARG A 167 38.85 19.02 -13.74
CA ARG A 167 39.93 18.58 -14.64
C ARG A 167 39.32 17.86 -15.82
N THR A 168 39.30 18.52 -16.96
CA THR A 168 38.87 17.89 -18.21
C THR A 168 40.06 17.20 -18.85
N ILE A 169 39.81 16.02 -19.42
CA ILE A 169 40.78 15.11 -20.06
C ILE A 169 41.57 15.77 -21.21
N SER A 170 41.18 16.98 -21.62
CA SER A 170 41.88 17.79 -22.63
C SER A 170 43.08 18.57 -22.07
N GLU A 171 43.16 18.79 -20.75
CA GLU A 171 44.25 19.55 -20.12
C GLU A 171 45.54 18.72 -19.97
N ASP A 172 45.43 17.39 -19.98
CA ASP A 172 46.57 16.46 -19.82
C ASP A 172 47.27 16.11 -21.16
N VAL A 173 46.84 16.70 -22.29
CA VAL A 173 47.53 16.55 -23.59
C VAL A 173 48.36 17.80 -23.97
N GLU A 174 48.12 18.95 -23.33
CA GLU A 174 48.85 20.19 -23.66
C GLU A 174 50.16 20.39 -22.86
N ARG A 175 50.46 19.54 -21.87
CA ARG A 175 51.71 19.69 -21.09
C ARG A 175 52.95 18.99 -21.66
N ASP A 176 52.80 18.12 -22.66
CA ASP A 176 53.92 17.33 -23.20
C ASP A 176 54.40 17.77 -24.59
N ALA A 177 53.90 18.89 -25.13
CA ALA A 177 54.38 19.43 -26.40
C ALA A 177 55.46 20.51 -26.16
N PRO A 178 56.73 20.31 -26.60
CA PRO A 178 57.71 21.38 -26.60
C PRO A 178 57.27 22.51 -27.56
N PRO A 179 57.59 23.78 -27.24
CA PRO A 179 57.14 24.91 -28.04
C PRO A 179 57.67 24.81 -29.48
N PRO A 180 56.84 25.07 -30.51
CA PRO A 180 57.33 25.05 -31.89
C PRO A 180 58.39 26.14 -32.07
N LEU A 181 59.52 25.74 -32.64
CA LEU A 181 60.61 26.63 -33.01
C LEU A 181 60.10 27.67 -34.01
N ARG A 182 60.22 28.96 -33.63
CA ARG A 182 60.13 30.09 -34.54
C ARG A 182 61.01 29.84 -35.75
N SER A 183 60.40 29.62 -36.91
CA SER A 183 61.11 29.57 -38.19
C SER A 183 60.40 30.42 -39.24
N TRP A 184 61.08 31.54 -39.51
CA TRP A 184 61.33 32.20 -40.79
C TRP A 184 60.18 32.59 -41.72
N SER A 185 60.12 33.92 -41.89
CA SER A 185 59.33 34.74 -42.80
C SER A 185 59.29 34.24 -44.25
N MET A 186 58.11 34.31 -44.86
CA MET A 186 57.93 34.39 -46.31
C MET A 186 57.84 35.87 -46.76
N PRO A 187 58.29 36.21 -47.98
CA PRO A 187 58.64 37.58 -48.38
C PRO A 187 57.43 38.38 -48.89
N GLU A 188 57.42 39.69 -48.63
CA GLU A 188 56.45 40.62 -49.22
C GLU A 188 56.63 40.73 -50.74
N PHE A 189 55.57 40.42 -51.49
CA PHE A 189 55.47 40.80 -52.90
C PHE A 189 54.56 42.02 -53.03
N ARG A 190 55.12 43.14 -53.50
CA ARG A 190 54.36 44.29 -53.97
C ARG A 190 54.31 44.37 -55.49
N ALA A 191 53.24 45.05 -55.92
CA ALA A 191 53.06 45.91 -57.10
C ALA A 191 52.32 45.28 -58.30
N PRO A 192 51.67 46.08 -59.19
CA PRO A 192 51.63 47.54 -59.28
C PRO A 192 50.22 48.17 -59.37
N LYS A 193 50.18 49.51 -59.25
CA LYS A 193 49.05 50.39 -59.65
C LYS A 193 49.12 50.68 -61.16
N THR A 194 47.97 50.80 -61.82
CA THR A 194 47.61 51.64 -63.01
C THR A 194 46.34 51.02 -63.62
N ASN A 195 45.26 51.74 -64.00
CA ASN A 195 45.02 53.15 -64.27
C ASN A 195 43.78 53.66 -63.53
#